data_AF-A0A955QG70-F1
#
_entry.id   AF-A0A955QG70-F1
#
_cell.length_a   1.000
_cell.length_b   1.000
_cell.length_c   1.000
_cell.angle_alpha   90.00
_cell.angle_beta   90.00
_cell.angle_gamma   90.00
#
_symmetry.space_group_name_H-M   'P 1'
#
loop_
_entity.id
_entity.type
_entity.pdbx_description
1 polymer ?
#
loop_
_entity_poly.entity_id
_entity_poly.type
_entity_poly.pdbx_seq_one_letter_code
_entity_poly.pdbx_strand_id
1 'polypeptide(L)'
;ITYMNRMAEEMTNISFLEARGCPIEEVVRFTDYPLASKASHPVYQVLDHGKPLHPIAHHIIRSASTGERPVIFSASPIQGKEGHMLGVVLILRDMTEHLQLEQELLKASKLESLSLLAGGIA
;
A
#
# COMPACT_ATOMS: atom_id res chain seq x y z
N ILE A 1 -10.52 12.37 -6.34
CA ILE A 1 -10.49 11.03 -6.99
C ILE A 1 -11.58 10.95 -8.07
N THR A 2 -11.29 10.39 -9.25
CA THR A 2 -12.24 10.31 -10.39
C THR A 2 -12.73 8.89 -10.68
N TYR A 3 -12.04 7.88 -10.17
CA TYR A 3 -12.42 6.46 -10.26
C TYR A 3 -11.86 5.71 -9.05
N MET A 4 -12.63 4.76 -8.53
CA MET A 4 -12.24 3.86 -7.46
C MET A 4 -12.98 2.54 -7.69
N ASN A 5 -12.27 1.41 -7.70
CA ASN A 5 -12.92 0.12 -7.84
C ASN A 5 -13.43 -0.37 -6.48
N ARG A 6 -14.30 -1.38 -6.50
CA ARG A 6 -14.88 -1.98 -5.30
C ARG A 6 -13.84 -2.46 -4.28
N MET A 7 -12.75 -3.07 -4.74
CA MET A 7 -11.67 -3.52 -3.85
C MET A 7 -11.01 -2.33 -3.12
N ALA A 8 -10.80 -1.21 -3.80
CA ALA A 8 -10.26 -0.02 -3.16
C ALA A 8 -11.25 0.55 -2.12
N GLU A 9 -12.56 0.54 -2.40
CA GLU A 9 -13.59 0.93 -1.42
C GLU A 9 -13.54 0.02 -0.18
N GLU A 10 -13.40 -1.30 -0.38
CA GLU A 10 -13.30 -2.29 0.71
C GLU A 10 -12.01 -2.11 1.52
N MET A 11 -10.89 -1.80 0.87
CA MET A 11 -9.59 -1.58 1.52
C MET A 11 -9.53 -0.27 2.33
N THR A 12 -10.12 0.80 1.81
CA THR A 12 -10.14 2.11 2.51
C THR A 12 -11.33 2.24 3.44
N ASN A 13 -12.37 1.42 3.25
CA ASN A 13 -13.69 1.53 3.86
C ASN A 13 -14.31 2.92 3.67
N ILE A 14 -14.16 3.43 2.44
CA ILE A 14 -14.73 4.69 1.96
C ILE A 14 -15.33 4.39 0.60
N SER A 15 -16.61 4.73 0.39
CA SER A 15 -17.25 4.54 -0.91
C SER A 15 -16.67 5.50 -1.95
N PHE A 16 -16.73 5.14 -3.23
CA PHE A 16 -16.35 6.01 -4.33
C PHE A 16 -17.13 7.32 -4.30
N LEU A 17 -18.41 7.27 -3.90
CA LEU A 17 -19.26 8.46 -3.81
C LEU A 17 -18.73 9.47 -2.79
N GLU A 18 -18.21 9.00 -1.65
CA GLU A 18 -17.57 9.82 -0.63
C GLU A 18 -16.15 10.24 -1.02
N ALA A 19 -15.38 9.34 -1.64
CA ALA A 19 -14.01 9.62 -2.08
C ALA A 19 -13.96 10.59 -3.28
N ARG A 20 -15.04 10.69 -4.06
CA ARG A 20 -15.08 11.53 -5.26
C ARG A 20 -14.97 13.00 -4.88
N GLY A 21 -14.01 13.68 -5.49
CA GLY A 21 -13.71 15.09 -5.18
C GLY A 21 -12.85 15.32 -3.92
N CYS A 22 -12.70 14.32 -3.04
CA CYS A 22 -11.81 14.43 -1.89
C CYS A 22 -10.32 14.39 -2.30
N PRO A 23 -9.44 15.06 -1.53
CA PRO A 23 -8.00 14.90 -1.62
C PRO A 23 -7.60 13.45 -1.35
N ILE A 24 -6.59 12.95 -2.07
CA ILE A 24 -6.16 11.55 -1.94
C ILE A 24 -5.62 11.24 -0.53
N GLU A 25 -5.00 12.22 0.12
CA GLU A 25 -4.46 12.12 1.48
C GLU A 25 -5.53 11.91 2.57
N GLU A 26 -6.79 12.23 2.28
CA GLU A 26 -7.91 11.95 3.19
C GLU A 26 -8.42 10.51 3.04
N VAL A 27 -8.25 9.92 1.85
CA VAL A 27 -8.72 8.58 1.52
C VAL A 27 -7.66 7.51 1.79
N VAL A 28 -6.40 7.79 1.48
CA VAL A 28 -5.27 6.87 1.69
C VAL A 28 -4.13 7.64 2.37
N ARG A 29 -3.72 7.18 3.55
CA ARG A 29 -2.55 7.71 4.25
C ARG A 29 -1.48 6.64 4.33
N PHE A 30 -0.27 6.98 3.95
CA PHE A 30 0.89 6.12 4.11
C PHE A 30 1.69 6.58 5.34
N THR A 31 2.09 5.65 6.20
CA THR A 31 2.89 5.98 7.39
C THR A 31 4.24 6.59 7.04
N ASP A 32 4.86 6.14 5.94
CA ASP A 32 6.20 6.57 5.52
C ASP A 32 6.19 7.92 4.79
N TYR A 33 5.00 8.47 4.52
CA TYR A 33 4.82 9.75 3.82
C TYR A 33 4.05 10.73 4.72
N PRO A 34 4.76 11.55 5.51
CA PRO A 34 4.12 12.46 6.45
C PRO A 34 3.24 13.50 5.74
N LEU A 35 2.08 13.79 6.34
CA LEU A 35 1.11 14.79 5.84
C LEU A 35 1.64 16.24 5.81
N ALA A 36 2.79 16.50 6.44
CA ALA A 36 3.36 17.85 6.57
C ALA A 36 3.63 18.51 5.21
N SER A 37 3.73 17.74 4.14
CA SER A 37 3.79 18.27 2.78
C SER A 37 2.97 17.41 1.82
N LYS A 38 2.04 18.04 1.10
CA LYS A 38 1.32 17.38 -0.01
C LYS A 38 2.31 16.81 -1.03
N ALA A 39 3.43 17.48 -1.29
CA ALA A 39 4.44 17.01 -2.23
C ALA A 39 5.07 15.65 -1.83
N SER A 40 4.95 15.25 -0.57
CA SER A 40 5.45 13.95 -0.12
C SER A 40 4.56 12.79 -0.57
N HIS A 41 3.25 12.98 -0.80
CA HIS A 41 2.39 11.85 -1.15
C HIS A 41 2.74 11.29 -2.55
N PRO A 42 2.81 9.96 -2.72
CA PRO A 42 3.23 9.32 -3.98
C PRO A 42 2.49 9.84 -5.22
N VAL A 43 1.17 10.04 -5.12
CA VAL A 43 0.36 10.57 -6.23
C VAL A 43 0.81 11.96 -6.67
N TYR A 44 1.13 12.87 -5.73
CA TYR A 44 1.59 14.21 -6.10
C TYR A 44 3.01 14.18 -6.67
N GLN A 45 3.88 13.27 -6.21
CA GLN A 45 5.20 13.08 -6.82
C GLN A 45 5.12 12.61 -8.28
N VAL A 46 4.17 11.72 -8.60
CA VAL A 46 3.94 11.30 -10.00
C VAL A 46 3.32 12.44 -10.81
N LEU A 47 2.39 13.20 -10.24
CA LEU A 47 1.78 14.37 -10.91
C LEU A 47 2.82 15.43 -11.26
N ASP A 48 3.82 15.66 -10.39
CA ASP A 48 4.84 16.68 -10.58
C ASP A 48 5.91 16.24 -11.59
N HIS A 49 6.49 15.05 -11.41
CA HIS A 49 7.63 14.60 -12.23
C HIS A 49 7.24 13.80 -13.48
N GLY A 50 6.01 13.30 -13.54
CA GLY A 50 5.52 12.42 -14.61
C GLY A 50 6.22 11.06 -14.72
N LYS A 51 6.94 10.65 -13.68
CA LYS A 51 7.63 9.35 -13.63
C LYS A 51 6.86 8.39 -12.72
N PRO A 52 6.74 7.10 -13.09
CA PRO A 52 6.12 6.11 -12.22
C PRO A 52 6.94 5.92 -10.95
N LEU A 53 6.25 5.71 -9.84
CA LEU A 53 6.82 5.17 -8.62
C LEU A 53 6.63 3.65 -8.66
N HIS A 54 7.75 2.93 -8.75
CA HIS A 54 7.78 1.48 -8.67
C HIS A 54 7.23 0.98 -7.34
N PRO A 55 6.84 -0.31 -7.24
CA PRO A 55 6.40 -0.89 -5.99
C PRO A 55 7.44 -0.66 -4.90
N ILE A 56 7.11 0.18 -3.92
CA ILE A 56 7.95 0.39 -2.74
C ILE A 56 7.43 -0.57 -1.67
N ALA A 57 8.34 -1.35 -1.10
CA ALA A 57 8.01 -2.45 -0.21
C ALA A 57 7.60 -1.96 1.19
N HIS A 58 6.62 -2.66 1.79
CA HIS A 58 6.20 -2.55 3.19
C HIS A 58 5.76 -1.16 3.66
N HIS A 59 4.76 -0.59 2.98
CA HIS A 59 4.08 0.58 3.50
C HIS A 59 2.90 0.19 4.36
N ILE A 60 2.65 0.95 5.42
CA ILE A 60 1.41 0.81 6.17
C ILE A 60 0.43 1.84 5.61
N ILE A 61 -0.69 1.38 5.06
CA ILE A 61 -1.83 2.27 4.86
C ILE A 61 -2.58 2.39 6.18
N ARG A 62 -2.84 3.62 6.58
CA ARG A 62 -3.81 3.92 7.63
C ARG A 62 -5.12 4.30 6.97
N SER A 63 -6.06 3.37 6.96
CA SER A 63 -7.46 3.74 6.75
C SER A 63 -7.96 4.37 8.06
N ALA A 64 -8.75 5.44 7.95
CA ALA A 64 -9.37 6.10 9.10
C ALA A 64 -10.31 5.16 9.89
N SER A 65 -10.76 4.06 9.30
CA SER A 65 -11.78 3.17 9.87
C SER A 65 -11.34 1.71 10.02
N THR A 66 -10.43 1.18 9.19
CA THR A 66 -9.98 -0.24 9.29
C THR A 66 -8.65 -0.43 10.03
N GLY A 67 -8.03 0.66 10.49
CA GLY A 67 -6.71 0.61 11.13
C GLY A 67 -5.56 0.54 10.13
N GLU A 68 -4.41 0.09 10.62
CA GLU A 68 -3.17 -0.04 9.87
C GLU A 68 -3.11 -1.37 9.13
N ARG A 69 -2.86 -1.34 7.81
CA ARG A 69 -2.66 -2.55 7.00
C ARG A 69 -1.36 -2.49 6.22
N PRO A 70 -0.56 -3.58 6.23
CA PRO A 70 0.62 -3.66 5.39
C PRO A 70 0.20 -3.76 3.93
N VAL A 71 0.72 -2.87 3.11
CA VAL A 71 0.50 -2.88 1.66
C VAL A 71 1.81 -2.64 0.92
N ILE A 72 1.80 -3.07 -0.32
CA ILE A 72 2.69 -2.55 -1.35
C ILE A 72 1.85 -1.65 -2.24
N PHE A 73 2.36 -0.48 -2.59
CA PHE A 73 1.70 0.41 -3.54
C PHE A 73 2.58 0.71 -4.74
N SER A 74 1.93 1.03 -5.86
CA SER A 74 2.60 1.66 -7.01
C SER A 74 1.73 2.81 -7.52
N ALA A 75 2.38 3.85 -8.05
CA ALA A 75 1.71 4.98 -8.65
C ALA A 75 2.26 5.21 -10.05
N SER A 76 1.39 5.36 -11.05
CA SER A 76 1.80 5.53 -12.45
C SER A 76 1.01 6.65 -13.11
N PRO A 77 1.65 7.47 -13.96
CA PRO A 77 0.96 8.53 -14.67
C PRO A 77 0.04 7.92 -15.72
N ILE A 78 -1.15 8.50 -15.86
CA ILE A 78 -2.06 8.23 -16.97
C ILE A 78 -1.72 9.25 -18.05
N GLN A 79 -1.25 8.78 -19.20
CA GLN A 79 -0.89 9.62 -20.33
C GLN A 79 -2.04 9.66 -21.34
N GLY A 80 -2.40 10.86 -21.79
CA GLY A 80 -3.33 11.10 -22.88
C GLY A 80 -2.63 11.12 -24.23
N LYS A 81 -3.36 11.55 -25.26
CA LYS A 81 -2.80 11.72 -26.61
C LYS A 81 -1.65 12.73 -26.57
N GLU A 82 -0.61 12.56 -27.39
CA GLU A 82 0.49 13.55 -27.49
C GLU A 82 1.28 13.76 -26.17
N GLY A 83 1.20 12.83 -25.20
CA GLY A 83 2.05 12.85 -24.01
C GLY A 83 1.61 13.79 -22.89
N HIS A 84 0.45 14.45 -23.01
CA HIS A 84 -0.10 15.20 -21.87
C HIS A 84 -0.54 14.25 -20.75
N MET A 85 -0.28 14.61 -19.50
CA MET A 85 -0.71 13.82 -18.37
C MET A 85 -2.20 14.07 -18.08
N LEU A 86 -2.98 12.99 -18.03
CA LEU A 86 -4.41 13.00 -17.68
C LEU A 86 -4.64 12.83 -16.17
N GLY A 87 -3.70 12.18 -15.47
CA GLY A 87 -3.81 11.93 -14.03
C GLY A 87 -2.84 10.85 -13.56
N VAL A 88 -3.18 10.20 -12.45
CA VAL A 88 -2.37 9.15 -11.83
C VAL A 88 -3.27 7.99 -11.42
N VAL A 89 -2.82 6.77 -11.69
CA VAL A 89 -3.39 5.56 -11.11
C VAL A 89 -2.56 5.15 -9.89
N LEU A 90 -3.23 4.92 -8.76
CA LEU A 90 -2.65 4.38 -7.54
C LEU A 90 -3.16 2.94 -7.37
N ILE A 91 -2.24 2.00 -7.22
CA ILE A 91 -2.55 0.59 -6.98
C ILE A 91 -2.09 0.25 -5.58
N LEU A 92 -2.96 -0.37 -4.79
CA LEU A 92 -2.68 -0.88 -3.46
C LEU A 92 -2.82 -2.41 -3.48
N ARG A 93 -1.87 -3.11 -2.88
CA ARG A 93 -1.91 -4.57 -2.69
C ARG A 93 -1.80 -4.86 -1.21
N ASP A 94 -2.82 -5.49 -0.64
CA ASP A 94 -2.80 -5.98 0.74
C ASP A 94 -1.76 -7.10 0.89
N MET A 95 -0.89 -6.97 1.89
CA MET A 95 0.17 -7.93 2.21
C MET A 95 -0.11 -8.71 3.49
N THR A 96 -1.29 -8.56 4.09
CA THR A 96 -1.64 -9.16 5.39
C THR A 96 -1.46 -10.68 5.37
N GLU A 97 -2.06 -11.36 4.40
CA GLU A 97 -1.97 -12.82 4.28
C GLU A 97 -0.53 -13.28 4.01
N HIS A 98 0.19 -12.56 3.15
CA HIS A 98 1.56 -12.90 2.81
C HIS A 98 2.49 -12.83 4.03
N LEU A 99 2.38 -11.76 4.83
CA LEU A 99 3.18 -11.59 6.05
C LEU A 99 2.78 -12.58 7.14
N GLN A 100 1.51 -12.98 7.23
CA GLN A 100 1.08 -14.02 8.15
C GLN A 100 1.70 -15.37 7.81
N LEU A 101 1.66 -15.78 6.53
CA LEU A 101 2.29 -17.00 6.06
C LEU A 101 3.81 -17.00 6.28
N GLU A 102 4.47 -15.87 5.99
CA GLU A 102 5.91 -15.73 6.23
C GLU A 102 6.27 -15.90 7.71
N GLN A 103 5.47 -15.31 8.61
CA GLN A 103 5.66 -15.47 10.05
C GLN A 103 5.43 -16.90 10.53
N GLU A 104 4.44 -17.61 9.97
CA GLU A 104 4.18 -19.01 10.31
C GLU A 104 5.35 -19.91 9.89
N LEU A 105 5.89 -19.71 8.68
CA LEU A 105 7.06 -20.43 8.18
C LEU A 105 8.30 -20.17 9.05
N LEU A 106 8.54 -18.91 9.44
CA LEU A 106 9.64 -18.55 10.33
C LEU A 106 9.50 -19.20 11.71
N LYS A 107 8.28 -19.25 12.27
CA LYS A 107 8.01 -19.92 13.56
C LYS A 107 8.25 -21.42 13.47
N ALA A 108 7.80 -22.07 12.41
CA ALA A 108 8.00 -23.51 12.19
C ALA A 108 9.50 -23.87 12.09
N SER A 109 10.27 -23.15 11.28
CA SER A 109 11.72 -23.36 11.14
C SER A 109 12.49 -23.17 12.44
N LYS A 110 12.11 -22.17 13.25
CA LYS A 110 12.72 -21.93 14.56
C LYS A 110 12.42 -23.05 15.56
N LEU A 111 11.22 -23.62 15.51
CA LEU A 111 10.84 -24.77 16.35
C LEU A 111 11.62 -26.02 15.94
N GLU A 112 11.73 -26.33 14.65
CA GLU A 112 12.53 -27.47 14.16
C GLU A 112 13.99 -27.39 14.60
N SER A 113 14.60 -26.21 14.51
CA SER A 113 16.00 -26.00 14.92
C SER A 113 16.22 -26.23 16.42
N LEU A 114 15.24 -25.85 17.26
CA LEU A 114 15.29 -26.11 18.71
C LEU A 114 15.09 -27.60 19.02
N SER A 115 14.20 -28.29 18.30
CA SER A 115 13.97 -29.73 18.46
C SER A 115 15.20 -30.57 18.08
N LEU A 116 15.93 -30.18 17.03
CA LEU A 116 17.19 -30.83 16.63
C LEU A 116 18.30 -30.69 17.68
N LEU A 117 18.43 -29.50 18.29
CA LEU A 117 19.41 -29.27 19.36
C LEU A 117 19.04 -29.98 20.66
N ALA A 118 17.75 -30.08 21.01
CA ALA A 118 17.30 -30.78 22.21
C ALA A 118 17.34 -32.31 22.06
N GLY A 119 17.16 -32.85 20.85
CA GLY A 119 17.21 -34.29 20.57
C GLY A 119 18.61 -34.88 20.43
N GLY A 120 19.64 -34.05 20.23
CA GLY A 120 21.03 -34.48 20.01
C GLY A 120 21.88 -34.64 21.28
N ILE A 121 21.29 -34.53 22.48
CA ILE A 121 22.02 -34.53 23.77
C ILE A 121 21.71 -35.75 24.66
N ALA A 122 21.08 -36.80 24.13
CA ALA A 122 20.79 -38.04 24.88
C ALA A 122 21.80 -39.16 24.57
#